data_AF-A0A7X9FUC5-F1
#
_entry.id   AF-A0A7X9FUC5-F1
#
_cell.length_a   1.000
_cell.length_b   1.000
_cell.length_c   1.000
_cell.angle_alpha   90.00
_cell.angle_beta   90.00
_cell.angle_gamma   90.00
#
_symmetry.space_group_name_H-M   'P 1'
#
loop_
_entity.id
_entity.type
_entity.pdbx_description
1 polymer ?
#
loop_
_entity_poly.entity_id
_entity_poly.type
_entity_poly.pdbx_seq_one_letter_code
_entity_poly.pdbx_strand_id
1 'polypeptide(L)'
;MKLKGFCPNCDNESDLEKEEKVESFSVKGINIPVPVIVFTCQQCGEDFYDPDTDPHDIAFREYRKSKGWTQPEDIVSFRKRYGFTQNELADLLGWGVATLSRYENGALQSESHEKVLKLLEDPVNMLRILKQGASSLSDERRDELTQSVEDRKSEWISEFFRDIFPKDKEDEFSGNRKFDMVKFKNAILFFCKGGCFKTCLNKLLFYADFKAFKDFNQSMTGARYLRFQFGPVVSKSNFYFAAMVEDGSL
;
A
#
# COMPACT_ATOMS: atom_id res chain seq x y z
N MET A 1 -12.81 38.43 17.62
CA MET A 1 -11.50 38.95 18.11
C MET A 1 -10.95 39.83 17.01
N LYS A 2 -10.76 41.14 17.24
CA LYS A 2 -10.38 42.09 16.19
C LYS A 2 -8.89 41.92 15.86
N LEU A 3 -8.58 41.57 14.61
CA LEU A 3 -7.22 41.40 14.11
C LEU A 3 -6.90 42.58 13.20
N LYS A 4 -5.75 43.23 13.39
CA LYS A 4 -5.26 44.19 12.40
C LYS A 4 -4.74 43.41 11.21
N GLY A 5 -5.25 43.71 10.02
CA GLY A 5 -4.84 43.05 8.80
C GLY A 5 -5.07 43.93 7.58
N PHE A 6 -4.47 43.51 6.47
CA PHE A 6 -4.62 44.17 5.18
C PHE A 6 -5.92 43.72 4.52
N CYS A 7 -6.74 44.67 4.07
CA CYS A 7 -7.94 44.36 3.31
C CYS A 7 -7.67 44.50 1.80
N PRO A 8 -7.84 43.43 1.01
CA PRO A 8 -7.54 43.43 -0.42
C PRO A 8 -8.50 44.29 -1.26
N ASN A 9 -9.63 44.73 -0.70
CA ASN A 9 -10.61 45.54 -1.40
C ASN A 9 -10.38 47.06 -1.21
N CYS A 10 -10.03 47.49 0.01
CA CYS A 10 -9.76 48.91 0.29
C CYS A 10 -8.28 49.30 0.21
N ASP A 11 -7.40 48.33 -0.05
CA ASP A 11 -5.94 48.51 -0.20
C ASP A 11 -5.31 49.23 1.02
N ASN A 12 -5.84 48.95 2.21
CA ASN A 12 -5.44 49.58 3.47
C ASN A 12 -5.46 48.59 4.64
N GLU A 13 -4.70 48.91 5.69
CA GLU A 13 -4.78 48.20 6.98
C GLU A 13 -6.05 48.59 7.72
N SER A 14 -6.79 47.58 8.19
CA SER A 14 -8.04 47.77 8.92
C SER A 14 -8.17 46.75 10.04
N ASP A 15 -9.12 47.00 10.96
CA ASP A 15 -9.55 45.98 11.90
C ASP A 15 -10.44 44.98 11.16
N LEU A 16 -10.03 43.72 11.14
CA LEU A 16 -10.74 42.58 10.56
C LEU A 16 -11.48 41.82 11.66
N GLU A 17 -12.71 41.44 11.37
CA GLU A 17 -13.49 40.51 12.19
C GLU A 17 -13.44 39.12 11.58
N LYS A 18 -12.89 38.16 12.33
CA LYS A 18 -12.80 36.76 11.91
C LYS A 18 -14.08 36.02 12.32
N GLU A 19 -14.77 35.45 11.35
CA GLU A 19 -15.94 34.58 11.56
C GLU A 19 -15.70 33.20 10.94
N GLU A 20 -16.11 32.14 11.63
CA GLU A 20 -16.15 30.78 11.10
C GLU A 20 -17.57 30.47 10.64
N LYS A 21 -17.75 30.22 9.34
CA LYS A 21 -19.03 29.87 8.73
C LYS A 21 -18.94 28.50 8.07
N VAL A 22 -20.06 27.79 7.98
CA VAL A 22 -20.14 26.55 7.21
C VAL A 22 -20.84 26.88 5.91
N GLU A 23 -20.11 26.81 4.81
CA GLU A 23 -20.64 27.03 3.46
C GLU A 23 -20.75 25.71 2.70
N SER A 24 -21.75 25.63 1.82
CA SER A 24 -21.99 24.42 1.03
C SER A 24 -21.41 24.58 -0.37
N PHE A 25 -20.35 23.85 -0.68
CA PHE A 25 -19.72 23.84 -1.99
C PHE A 25 -20.24 22.67 -2.85
N SER A 26 -20.66 22.96 -4.08
CA SER A 26 -21.12 21.92 -5.02
C SER A 26 -19.94 21.35 -5.80
N VAL A 27 -19.60 20.09 -5.52
CA VAL A 27 -18.53 19.35 -6.21
C VAL A 27 -19.17 18.20 -6.99
N LYS A 28 -19.17 18.30 -8.33
CA LYS A 28 -19.80 17.31 -9.24
C LYS A 28 -21.25 16.95 -8.85
N GLY A 29 -22.03 17.94 -8.42
CA GLY A 29 -23.44 17.78 -8.03
C GLY A 29 -23.66 17.29 -6.59
N ILE A 30 -22.61 17.09 -5.80
CA ILE A 30 -22.69 16.80 -4.37
C ILE A 30 -22.37 18.05 -3.58
N ASN A 31 -23.26 18.45 -2.68
CA ASN A 31 -23.05 19.56 -1.77
C ASN A 31 -22.23 19.11 -0.57
N ILE A 32 -21.09 19.76 -0.35
CA ILE A 32 -20.17 19.45 0.73
C ILE A 32 -20.14 20.64 1.69
N PRO A 33 -20.50 20.44 2.97
CA PRO A 33 -20.36 21.47 3.98
C PRO A 33 -18.88 21.65 4.32
N VAL A 34 -18.36 22.85 4.11
CA VAL A 34 -16.96 23.21 4.37
C VAL A 34 -16.93 24.32 5.41
N PRO A 35 -16.20 24.14 6.53
CA PRO A 35 -15.91 25.24 7.44
C PRO A 35 -14.95 26.20 6.76
N VAL A 36 -15.38 27.45 6.56
CA VAL A 36 -14.60 28.53 5.99
C VAL A 36 -14.39 29.62 7.03
N ILE A 37 -13.19 30.20 7.00
CA ILE A 37 -12.88 31.40 7.76
C ILE A 37 -13.11 32.58 6.82
N VAL A 38 -14.01 33.48 7.22
CA VAL A 38 -14.31 34.72 6.50
C VAL A 38 -13.84 35.89 7.36
N PHE A 39 -13.14 36.82 6.72
CA PHE A 39 -12.73 38.09 7.31
C PHE A 39 -13.63 39.20 6.79
N THR A 40 -14.28 39.91 7.70
CA THR A 40 -15.08 41.10 7.39
C THR A 40 -14.28 42.36 7.70
N CYS A 41 -14.08 43.22 6.71
CA CYS A 41 -13.40 44.51 6.89
C CYS A 41 -14.32 45.53 7.58
N GLN A 42 -13.91 46.08 8.73
CA GLN A 42 -14.72 47.08 9.44
C GLN A 42 -14.75 48.47 8.77
N GLN A 43 -13.90 48.70 7.76
CA GLN A 43 -13.83 49.97 7.04
C GLN A 43 -14.71 50.01 5.78
N CYS A 44 -14.71 48.94 4.97
CA CYS A 44 -15.51 48.86 3.75
C CYS A 44 -16.70 47.90 3.84
N GLY A 45 -16.75 47.03 4.86
CA GLY A 45 -17.83 46.07 5.07
C GLY A 45 -17.76 44.83 4.17
N GLU A 46 -16.69 44.65 3.39
CA GLU A 46 -16.54 43.51 2.46
C GLU A 46 -16.00 42.27 3.18
N ASP A 47 -16.53 41.11 2.80
CA ASP A 47 -16.12 39.79 3.25
C ASP A 47 -15.10 39.18 2.28
N PHE A 48 -14.01 38.61 2.81
CA PHE A 48 -13.03 37.87 2.01
C PHE A 48 -12.50 36.64 2.76
N TYR A 49 -12.02 35.65 2.00
CA TYR A 49 -11.47 34.41 2.57
C TYR A 49 -10.03 34.60 3.03
N ASP A 50 -9.61 33.71 3.94
CA ASP A 50 -8.21 33.56 4.31
C ASP A 50 -7.33 33.26 3.08
N PRO A 51 -6.34 34.11 2.73
CA PRO A 51 -5.45 33.86 1.60
C PRO A 51 -4.68 32.54 1.69
N ASP A 52 -4.46 32.04 2.91
CA ASP A 52 -3.72 30.80 3.16
C ASP A 52 -4.59 29.54 3.04
N THR A 53 -5.92 29.68 2.93
CA THR A 53 -6.85 28.55 2.88
C THR A 53 -7.78 28.65 1.69
N ASP A 54 -7.63 27.75 0.71
CA ASP A 54 -8.60 27.60 -0.37
C ASP A 54 -9.78 26.69 0.06
N PRO A 55 -11.02 27.22 0.19
CA PRO A 55 -12.19 26.41 0.50
C PRO A 55 -12.45 25.26 -0.48
N HIS A 56 -12.05 25.42 -1.74
CA HIS A 56 -12.22 24.38 -2.76
C HIS A 56 -11.34 23.16 -2.50
N ASP A 57 -10.13 23.35 -1.96
CA ASP A 57 -9.25 22.25 -1.61
C ASP A 57 -9.82 21.40 -0.48
N ILE A 58 -10.42 22.06 0.52
CA ILE A 58 -11.14 21.38 1.62
C ILE A 58 -12.35 20.61 1.06
N ALA A 59 -13.13 21.25 0.18
CA ALA A 59 -14.27 20.61 -0.47
C ALA A 59 -13.85 19.36 -1.27
N PHE A 60 -12.75 19.44 -2.03
CA PHE A 60 -12.24 18.30 -2.80
C PHE A 60 -11.70 17.18 -1.91
N ARG A 61 -11.04 17.51 -0.80
CA ARG A 61 -10.55 16.50 0.15
C ARG A 61 -11.70 15.72 0.77
N GLU A 62 -12.75 16.41 1.23
CA GLU A 62 -13.95 15.77 1.78
C GLU A 62 -14.73 15.01 0.70
N TYR A 63 -14.78 15.52 -0.54
CA TYR A 63 -15.36 14.79 -1.68
C TYR A 63 -14.67 13.44 -1.86
N ARG A 64 -13.33 13.43 -1.96
CA ARG A 64 -12.55 12.20 -2.14
C ARG A 64 -12.78 11.23 -1.00
N LYS A 65 -12.76 11.72 0.25
CA LYS A 65 -13.02 10.91 1.44
C LYS A 65 -14.40 10.24 1.40
N SER A 66 -15.44 10.99 1.03
CA SER A 66 -16.81 10.47 0.92
C SER A 66 -16.96 9.38 -0.15
N LYS A 67 -16.14 9.44 -1.20
CA LYS A 67 -16.16 8.50 -2.33
C LYS A 67 -15.10 7.40 -2.23
N GLY A 68 -14.22 7.44 -1.22
CA GLY A 68 -13.06 6.54 -1.11
C GLY A 68 -12.02 6.73 -2.22
N TRP A 69 -11.92 7.94 -2.78
CA TRP A 69 -10.97 8.26 -3.85
C TRP A 69 -9.57 8.52 -3.31
N THR A 70 -8.56 8.24 -4.15
CA THR A 70 -7.15 8.46 -3.81
C THR A 70 -6.86 9.95 -3.55
N GLN A 71 -6.20 10.26 -2.42
CA GLN A 71 -5.83 11.63 -2.07
C GLN A 71 -4.54 12.07 -2.77
N PRO A 72 -4.30 13.39 -2.93
CA PRO A 72 -3.08 13.90 -3.57
C PRO A 72 -1.79 13.35 -2.94
N GLU A 73 -1.76 13.26 -1.61
CA GLU A 73 -0.62 12.72 -0.88
C GLU A 73 -0.39 11.24 -1.18
N ASP A 74 -1.46 10.47 -1.35
CA ASP A 74 -1.39 9.06 -1.70
C ASP A 74 -0.80 8.88 -3.10
N ILE A 75 -1.20 9.72 -4.07
CA ILE A 75 -0.65 9.74 -5.44
C ILE A 75 0.86 9.94 -5.41
N VAL A 76 1.30 10.99 -4.70
CA VAL A 76 2.73 11.29 -4.53
C VAL A 76 3.44 10.12 -3.84
N SER A 77 2.80 9.54 -2.81
CA SER A 77 3.39 8.48 -2.00
C SER A 77 3.64 7.22 -2.84
N PHE A 78 2.68 6.73 -3.61
CA PHE A 78 2.86 5.49 -4.36
C PHE A 78 3.79 5.72 -5.56
N ARG A 79 3.71 6.88 -6.22
CA ARG A 79 4.63 7.22 -7.32
C ARG A 79 6.09 7.18 -6.85
N LYS A 80 6.39 7.87 -5.74
CA LYS A 80 7.72 7.89 -5.14
C LYS A 80 8.11 6.51 -4.59
N ARG A 81 7.16 5.77 -4.00
CA ARG A 81 7.38 4.42 -3.50
C ARG A 81 7.91 3.51 -4.60
N TYR A 82 7.32 3.55 -5.79
CA TYR A 82 7.80 2.74 -6.92
C TYR A 82 9.04 3.32 -7.63
N GLY A 83 9.38 4.58 -7.36
CA GLY A 83 10.60 5.22 -7.88
C GLY A 83 10.40 6.03 -9.16
N PHE A 84 9.15 6.34 -9.53
CA PHE A 84 8.84 7.11 -10.74
C PHE A 84 8.96 8.62 -10.50
N THR A 85 9.45 9.32 -11.51
CA THR A 85 9.23 10.77 -11.68
C THR A 85 7.81 11.05 -12.17
N GLN A 86 7.38 12.31 -12.09
CA GLN A 86 6.07 12.71 -12.64
C GLN A 86 5.99 12.48 -14.15
N ASN A 87 7.09 12.71 -14.88
CA ASN A 87 7.12 12.52 -16.33
C ASN A 87 6.98 11.03 -16.70
N GLU A 88 7.76 10.16 -16.07
CA GLU A 88 7.71 8.72 -16.32
C GLU A 88 6.33 8.13 -16.02
N LEU A 89 5.73 8.47 -14.87
CA LEU A 89 4.40 7.97 -14.54
C LEU A 89 3.32 8.54 -15.47
N ALA A 90 3.38 9.83 -15.80
CA ALA A 90 2.40 10.43 -16.71
C ALA A 90 2.45 9.77 -18.09
N ASP A 91 3.64 9.59 -18.66
CA ASP A 91 3.83 8.92 -19.95
C ASP A 91 3.38 7.46 -19.92
N LEU A 92 3.71 6.73 -18.84
CA LEU A 92 3.26 5.34 -18.64
C LEU A 92 1.74 5.19 -18.64
N LEU A 93 1.02 6.21 -18.15
CA LEU A 93 -0.45 6.23 -18.11
C LEU A 93 -1.09 6.85 -19.36
N GLY A 94 -0.28 7.36 -20.29
CA GLY A 94 -0.77 8.14 -21.44
C GLY A 94 -1.41 9.48 -21.03
N TRP A 95 -0.98 10.05 -19.90
CA TRP A 95 -1.44 11.33 -19.39
C TRP A 95 -0.43 12.43 -19.69
N GLY A 96 -0.91 13.67 -19.81
CA GLY A 96 0.00 14.82 -19.81
C GLY A 96 0.63 15.02 -18.42
N VAL A 97 1.91 15.37 -18.35
CA VAL A 97 2.62 15.64 -17.09
C VAL A 97 1.92 16.69 -16.23
N ALA A 98 1.38 17.73 -16.87
CA ALA A 98 0.59 18.77 -16.19
C ALA A 98 -0.72 18.24 -15.58
N THR A 99 -1.30 17.16 -16.12
CA THR A 99 -2.50 16.52 -15.56
C THR A 99 -2.16 15.77 -14.28
N LEU A 100 -1.10 14.96 -14.29
CA LEU A 100 -0.64 14.27 -13.07
C LEU A 100 -0.21 15.28 -11.99
N SER A 101 0.56 16.31 -12.37
CA SER A 101 1.00 17.36 -11.45
C SER A 101 -0.19 18.09 -10.80
N ARG A 102 -1.25 18.40 -11.56
CA ARG A 102 -2.48 19.00 -10.99
C ARG A 102 -3.12 18.11 -9.93
N TYR A 103 -3.19 16.79 -10.16
CA TYR A 103 -3.76 15.87 -9.18
C TYR A 103 -2.90 15.73 -7.93
N GLU A 104 -1.58 15.69 -8.08
CA GLU A 104 -0.64 15.69 -6.95
C GLU A 104 -0.71 16.98 -6.12
N ASN A 105 -1.19 18.09 -6.71
CA ASN A 105 -1.35 19.39 -6.06
C ASN A 105 -2.80 19.68 -5.62
N GLY A 106 -3.71 18.70 -5.59
CA GLY A 106 -5.04 18.88 -5.00
C GLY A 106 -6.20 18.98 -5.99
N ALA A 107 -5.95 19.15 -7.29
CA ALA A 107 -7.02 19.22 -8.28
C ALA A 107 -7.82 17.91 -8.37
N LEU A 108 -9.14 18.02 -8.49
CA LEU A 108 -10.02 16.86 -8.51
C LEU A 108 -9.86 16.03 -9.80
N GLN A 109 -9.60 14.73 -9.65
CA GLN A 109 -9.46 13.79 -10.75
C GLN A 109 -10.81 13.48 -11.44
N SER A 110 -10.74 13.01 -12.69
CA SER A 110 -11.90 12.43 -13.37
C SER A 110 -12.18 11.03 -12.80
N GLU A 111 -13.40 10.53 -13.00
CA GLU A 111 -13.74 9.16 -12.56
C GLU A 111 -12.91 8.09 -13.29
N SER A 112 -12.55 8.33 -14.55
CA SER A 112 -11.70 7.43 -15.31
C SER A 112 -10.28 7.40 -14.75
N HIS A 113 -9.70 8.56 -14.43
CA HIS A 113 -8.37 8.64 -13.85
C HIS A 113 -8.33 8.06 -12.43
N GLU A 114 -9.37 8.27 -11.63
CA GLU A 114 -9.48 7.65 -10.30
C GLU A 114 -9.41 6.13 -10.37
N LYS A 115 -10.15 5.50 -11.29
CA LYS A 115 -10.11 4.04 -11.46
C LYS A 115 -8.70 3.55 -11.78
N VAL A 116 -7.96 4.30 -12.59
CA VAL A 116 -6.57 3.98 -12.93
C VAL A 116 -5.66 4.14 -11.71
N LEU A 117 -5.76 5.23 -10.95
CA LEU A 117 -4.99 5.44 -9.72
C LEU A 117 -5.20 4.31 -8.72
N LYS A 118 -6.47 3.93 -8.49
CA LYS A 118 -6.83 2.80 -7.61
C LYS A 118 -6.22 1.48 -8.04
N LEU A 119 -6.16 1.20 -9.36
CA LEU A 119 -5.53 -0.01 -9.86
C LEU A 119 -4.02 0.01 -9.65
N LEU A 120 -3.37 1.16 -9.78
CA LEU A 120 -1.91 1.32 -9.62
C LEU A 120 -1.44 1.24 -8.16
N GLU A 121 -2.33 1.41 -7.19
CA GLU A 121 -2.03 1.13 -5.78
C GLU A 121 -1.59 -0.34 -5.59
N ASP A 122 -2.05 -1.27 -6.44
CA ASP A 122 -1.63 -2.66 -6.46
C ASP A 122 -0.32 -2.86 -7.27
N PRO A 123 0.77 -3.35 -6.65
CA PRO A 123 2.05 -3.61 -7.32
C PRO A 123 1.93 -4.53 -8.54
N VAL A 124 1.00 -5.49 -8.53
CA VAL A 124 0.81 -6.44 -9.64
C VAL A 124 0.30 -5.72 -10.88
N ASN A 125 -0.63 -4.78 -10.71
CA ASN A 125 -1.13 -3.96 -11.81
C ASN A 125 -0.05 -3.00 -12.32
N MET A 126 0.73 -2.41 -11.42
CA MET A 126 1.87 -1.56 -11.79
C MET A 126 2.87 -2.31 -12.68
N LEU A 127 3.28 -3.53 -12.28
CA LEU A 127 4.17 -4.38 -13.09
C LEU A 127 3.57 -4.67 -14.48
N ARG A 128 2.27 -4.95 -14.54
CA ARG A 128 1.60 -5.27 -15.80
C ARG A 128 1.65 -4.08 -16.77
N ILE A 129 1.42 -2.87 -16.26
CA ILE A 129 1.45 -1.65 -17.08
C ILE A 129 2.90 -1.32 -17.48
N LEU A 130 3.86 -1.47 -16.57
CA LEU A 130 5.28 -1.25 -16.87
C LEU A 130 5.79 -2.15 -18.01
N LYS A 131 5.32 -3.40 -18.08
CA LYS A 131 5.63 -4.35 -19.17
C LYS A 131 5.01 -4.00 -20.51
N GLN A 132 3.96 -3.17 -20.54
CA GLN A 132 3.38 -2.67 -21.80
C GLN A 132 4.24 -1.56 -22.44
N GLY A 133 5.17 -0.99 -21.66
CA GLY A 133 6.14 0.00 -22.13
C GLY A 133 5.64 1.44 -22.04
N ALA A 134 6.59 2.36 -21.92
CA ALA A 134 6.38 3.80 -22.02
C ALA A 134 7.49 4.39 -22.88
N SER A 135 7.19 5.42 -23.68
CA SER A 135 8.13 6.02 -24.64
C SER A 135 9.29 6.76 -23.98
N SER A 136 9.05 7.29 -22.77
CA SER A 136 9.99 8.04 -21.96
C SER A 136 10.96 7.16 -21.16
N LEU A 137 10.75 5.83 -21.13
CA LEU A 137 11.57 4.89 -20.37
C LEU A 137 12.55 4.17 -21.30
N SER A 138 13.85 4.35 -21.04
CA SER A 138 14.88 3.46 -21.59
C SER A 138 14.69 2.03 -21.06
N ASP A 139 15.23 1.04 -21.77
CA ASP A 139 15.13 -0.36 -21.34
C ASP A 139 15.81 -0.57 -19.97
N GLU A 140 16.99 0.02 -19.76
CA GLU A 140 17.70 0.01 -18.47
C GLU A 140 16.83 0.59 -17.34
N ARG A 141 16.21 1.75 -17.57
CA ARG A 141 15.36 2.40 -16.57
C ARG A 141 14.10 1.60 -16.27
N ARG A 142 13.55 0.91 -17.28
CA ARG A 142 12.40 0.02 -17.12
C ARG A 142 12.75 -1.19 -16.27
N ASP A 143 13.93 -1.78 -16.47
CA ASP A 143 14.41 -2.91 -15.68
C ASP A 143 14.63 -2.50 -14.22
N GLU A 144 15.24 -1.34 -13.97
CA GLU A 144 15.39 -0.77 -12.62
C GLU A 144 14.04 -0.60 -11.91
N LEU A 145 13.06 -0.01 -12.59
CA LEU A 145 11.72 0.21 -12.05
C LEU A 145 10.99 -1.11 -11.83
N THR A 146 11.19 -2.09 -12.71
CA THR A 146 10.60 -3.43 -12.57
C THR A 146 11.13 -4.10 -11.31
N GLN A 147 12.45 -4.10 -11.12
CA GLN A 147 13.07 -4.66 -9.91
C GLN A 147 12.56 -3.96 -8.64
N SER A 148 12.48 -2.63 -8.63
CA SER A 148 11.92 -1.85 -7.52
C SER A 148 10.50 -2.27 -7.14
N VAL A 149 9.65 -2.58 -8.12
CA VAL A 149 8.27 -3.03 -7.86
C VAL A 149 8.24 -4.51 -7.44
N GLU A 150 9.09 -5.36 -8.01
CA GLU A 150 9.20 -6.78 -7.64
C GLU A 150 9.76 -7.00 -6.24
N ASP A 151 10.78 -6.25 -5.83
CA ASP A 151 11.32 -6.27 -4.47
C ASP A 151 10.22 -5.95 -3.45
N ARG A 152 9.37 -4.97 -3.74
CA ARG A 152 8.21 -4.63 -2.89
C ARG A 152 7.11 -5.68 -2.90
N LYS A 153 6.89 -6.35 -4.04
CA LYS A 153 5.98 -7.51 -4.09
C LYS A 153 6.49 -8.62 -3.17
N SER A 154 7.80 -8.85 -3.10
CA SER A 154 8.41 -9.84 -2.20
C SER A 154 8.20 -9.50 -0.72
N GLU A 155 8.28 -8.21 -0.35
CA GLU A 155 7.98 -7.72 1.00
C GLU A 155 6.51 -7.91 1.38
N TRP A 156 5.58 -7.57 0.47
CA TRP A 156 4.15 -7.77 0.68
C TRP A 156 3.78 -9.25 0.83
N ILE A 157 4.38 -10.12 0.00
CA ILE A 157 4.24 -11.57 0.11
C ILE A 157 4.76 -12.04 1.48
N SER A 158 5.90 -11.53 1.95
CA SER A 158 6.47 -11.84 3.26
C SER A 158 5.58 -11.41 4.44
N GLU A 159 4.95 -10.23 4.35
CA GLU A 159 3.96 -9.75 5.34
C GLU A 159 2.67 -10.55 5.32
N PHE A 160 2.11 -10.80 4.13
CA PHE A 160 0.95 -11.66 3.95
C PHE A 160 1.19 -13.07 4.49
N PHE A 161 2.39 -13.60 4.28
CA PHE A 161 2.82 -14.87 4.87
C PHE A 161 2.90 -14.78 6.40
N ARG A 162 3.42 -13.70 6.99
CA ARG A 162 3.41 -13.51 8.45
C ARG A 162 2.01 -13.55 9.05
N ASP A 163 1.03 -12.95 8.38
CA ASP A 163 -0.37 -12.95 8.85
C ASP A 163 -1.09 -14.28 8.61
N ILE A 164 -0.74 -14.99 7.54
CA ILE A 164 -1.25 -16.33 7.27
C ILE A 164 -0.65 -17.36 8.22
N PHE A 165 0.61 -17.26 8.61
CA PHE A 165 1.22 -18.29 9.44
C PHE A 165 0.81 -18.14 10.92
N PRO A 166 0.52 -19.25 11.63
CA PRO A 166 0.02 -19.17 13.00
C PRO A 166 1.01 -18.41 13.88
N LYS A 167 0.52 -17.48 14.71
CA LYS A 167 1.35 -16.84 15.75
C LYS A 167 2.05 -17.94 16.57
N ASP A 168 3.36 -17.83 16.66
CA ASP A 168 4.32 -18.78 17.21
C ASP A 168 4.10 -19.14 18.69
N LYS A 169 3.00 -19.83 19.00
CA LYS A 169 2.79 -20.38 20.33
C LYS A 169 3.61 -21.66 20.46
N GLU A 170 4.56 -21.63 21.39
CA GLU A 170 5.26 -22.81 21.88
C GLU A 170 4.28 -23.67 22.67
N ASP A 171 3.94 -24.84 22.14
CA ASP A 171 3.09 -25.82 22.82
C ASP A 171 3.42 -27.25 22.34
N GLU A 172 2.70 -28.23 22.89
CA GLU A 172 2.86 -29.63 22.53
C GLU A 172 2.61 -29.91 21.03
N PHE A 173 1.81 -29.09 20.35
CA PHE A 173 1.49 -29.25 18.93
C PHE A 173 2.57 -28.69 18.00
N SER A 174 3.43 -27.80 18.49
CA SER A 174 4.67 -27.39 17.82
C SER A 174 5.89 -28.18 18.29
N GLY A 175 5.72 -29.13 19.22
CA GLY A 175 6.82 -29.85 19.86
C GLY A 175 7.71 -28.91 20.68
N ASN A 176 7.11 -28.02 21.48
CA ASN A 176 7.78 -27.12 22.42
C ASN A 176 8.84 -26.20 21.77
N ARG A 177 8.61 -25.78 20.52
CA ARG A 177 9.46 -24.83 19.78
C ARG A 177 8.61 -23.81 19.05
N LYS A 178 9.08 -22.57 18.93
CA LYS A 178 8.55 -21.61 17.95
C LYS A 178 8.84 -22.11 16.55
N PHE A 179 7.97 -21.77 15.61
CA PHE A 179 8.19 -22.13 14.24
C PHE A 179 9.45 -21.42 13.72
N ASP A 180 10.42 -22.21 13.29
CA ASP A 180 11.71 -21.76 12.81
C ASP A 180 11.73 -21.92 11.29
N MET A 181 11.33 -20.86 10.59
CA MET A 181 11.23 -20.84 9.13
C MET A 181 12.56 -21.21 8.46
N VAL A 182 13.69 -20.78 9.03
CA VAL A 182 15.01 -21.07 8.47
C VAL A 182 15.31 -22.57 8.57
N LYS A 183 15.09 -23.19 9.73
CA LYS A 183 15.22 -24.65 9.87
C LYS A 183 14.24 -25.42 9.00
N PHE A 184 13.00 -24.94 8.90
CA PHE A 184 11.96 -25.56 8.09
C PHE A 184 12.33 -25.56 6.59
N LYS A 185 12.72 -24.41 6.04
CA LYS A 185 13.21 -24.29 4.65
C LYS A 185 14.42 -25.20 4.43
N ASN A 186 15.40 -25.19 5.31
CA ASN A 186 16.60 -26.02 5.18
C ASN A 186 16.29 -27.53 5.24
N ALA A 187 15.34 -27.95 6.09
CA ALA A 187 14.90 -29.34 6.14
C ALA A 187 14.21 -29.77 4.83
N ILE A 188 13.39 -28.90 4.25
CA ILE A 188 12.78 -29.13 2.93
C ILE A 188 13.85 -29.29 1.86
N LEU A 189 14.79 -28.35 1.76
CA LEU A 189 15.88 -28.41 0.78
C LEU A 189 16.71 -29.67 0.94
N PHE A 190 16.99 -30.07 2.19
CA PHE A 190 17.70 -31.30 2.49
C PHE A 190 16.95 -32.54 1.98
N PHE A 191 15.65 -32.67 2.28
CA PHE A 191 14.85 -33.83 1.86
C PHE A 191 14.51 -33.83 0.37
N CYS A 192 14.55 -32.68 -0.29
CA CYS A 192 14.33 -32.56 -1.74
C CYS A 192 15.59 -32.82 -2.57
N LYS A 193 16.77 -33.03 -1.97
CA LYS A 193 17.98 -33.43 -2.71
C LYS A 193 17.72 -34.76 -3.43
N GLY A 194 17.66 -34.72 -4.77
CA GLY A 194 17.34 -35.88 -5.61
C GLY A 194 15.86 -36.04 -5.97
N GLY A 195 15.02 -35.06 -5.62
CA GLY A 195 13.59 -35.04 -5.92
C GLY A 195 12.75 -35.73 -4.83
N CYS A 196 11.64 -35.10 -4.45
CA CYS A 196 10.73 -35.64 -3.43
C CYS A 196 9.28 -35.32 -3.76
N PHE A 197 8.41 -36.33 -3.77
CA PHE A 197 6.98 -36.10 -3.90
C PHE A 197 6.45 -35.38 -2.65
N LYS A 198 5.48 -34.48 -2.84
CA LYS A 198 4.84 -33.70 -1.78
C LYS A 198 4.36 -34.54 -0.58
N THR A 199 3.79 -35.71 -0.85
CA THR A 199 3.32 -36.64 0.19
C THR A 199 4.46 -37.29 0.97
N CYS A 200 5.59 -37.56 0.31
CA CYS A 200 6.80 -38.05 0.93
C CYS A 200 7.45 -36.97 1.80
N LEU A 201 7.60 -35.75 1.27
CA LEU A 201 8.18 -34.61 1.98
C LEU A 201 7.44 -34.31 3.29
N ASN A 202 6.10 -34.28 3.27
CA ASN A 202 5.30 -34.05 4.48
C ASN A 202 5.55 -35.12 5.56
N LYS A 203 5.73 -36.38 5.16
CA LYS A 203 6.05 -37.47 6.10
C LYS A 203 7.46 -37.34 6.64
N LEU A 204 8.44 -36.99 5.80
CA LEU A 204 9.83 -36.78 6.22
C LEU A 204 9.94 -35.65 7.24
N LEU A 205 9.26 -34.52 7.01
CA LEU A 205 9.20 -33.40 7.96
C LEU A 205 8.57 -33.83 9.29
N PHE A 206 7.42 -34.52 9.23
CA PHE A 206 6.77 -35.08 10.41
C PHE A 206 7.71 -35.99 11.20
N TYR A 207 8.36 -36.96 10.54
CA TYR A 207 9.27 -37.87 11.23
C TYR A 207 10.49 -37.16 11.80
N ALA A 208 11.03 -36.15 11.12
CA ALA A 208 12.15 -35.37 11.61
C ALA A 208 11.80 -34.61 12.90
N ASP A 209 10.65 -33.91 12.91
CA ASP A 209 10.19 -33.20 14.11
C ASP A 209 9.89 -34.12 15.27
N PHE A 210 9.19 -35.24 15.02
CA PHE A 210 8.82 -36.19 16.07
C PHE A 210 10.03 -36.99 16.58
N LYS A 211 11.01 -37.29 15.72
CA LYS A 211 12.27 -37.91 16.15
C LYS A 211 13.08 -36.94 17.01
N ALA A 212 13.20 -35.68 16.58
CA ALA A 212 13.86 -34.66 17.38
C ALA A 212 13.17 -34.48 18.74
N PHE A 213 11.84 -34.43 18.76
CA PHE A 213 11.08 -34.34 20.01
C PHE A 213 11.34 -35.54 20.92
N LYS A 214 11.35 -36.76 20.37
CA LYS A 214 11.65 -37.98 21.13
C LYS A 214 13.04 -37.94 21.78
N ASP A 215 14.04 -37.40 21.09
CA ASP A 215 15.43 -37.42 21.54
C ASP A 215 15.78 -36.24 22.45
N PHE A 216 15.18 -35.07 22.20
CA PHE A 216 15.59 -33.78 22.79
C PHE A 216 14.46 -33.05 23.52
N ASN A 217 13.26 -33.63 23.60
CA ASN A 217 12.05 -33.00 24.15
C ASN A 217 11.65 -31.69 23.45
N GLN A 218 12.15 -31.49 22.22
CA GLN A 218 11.85 -30.34 21.36
C GLN A 218 11.89 -30.77 19.89
N SER A 219 10.94 -30.30 19.08
CA SER A 219 10.93 -30.53 17.64
C SER A 219 12.07 -29.81 16.92
N MET A 220 12.34 -30.20 15.68
CA MET A 220 13.41 -29.61 14.88
C MET A 220 13.02 -28.22 14.35
N THR A 221 11.80 -28.08 13.86
CA THR A 221 11.33 -26.91 13.10
C THR A 221 10.20 -26.14 13.78
N GLY A 222 9.49 -26.73 14.74
CA GLY A 222 8.28 -26.12 15.30
C GLY A 222 7.05 -26.21 14.38
N ALA A 223 7.11 -26.96 13.28
CA ALA A 223 5.98 -27.12 12.37
C ALA A 223 4.81 -27.86 13.04
N ARG A 224 3.59 -27.45 12.68
CA ARG A 224 2.36 -28.10 13.13
C ARG A 224 1.82 -29.01 12.05
N TYR A 225 1.20 -30.12 12.43
CA TYR A 225 0.77 -31.16 11.51
C TYR A 225 -0.74 -31.40 11.60
N LEU A 226 -1.36 -31.60 10.44
CA LEU A 226 -2.77 -31.96 10.26
C LEU A 226 -2.87 -33.41 9.80
N ARG A 227 -3.91 -34.12 10.25
CA ARG A 227 -4.27 -35.44 9.73
C ARG A 227 -4.98 -35.28 8.38
N PHE A 228 -4.42 -35.86 7.32
CA PHE A 228 -5.02 -35.92 5.99
C PHE A 228 -5.14 -37.38 5.49
N GLN A 229 -5.80 -37.56 4.34
CA GLN A 229 -6.10 -38.88 3.76
C GLN A 229 -4.87 -39.80 3.62
N PHE A 230 -3.70 -39.25 3.29
CA PHE A 230 -2.48 -40.03 3.02
C PHE A 230 -1.40 -39.92 4.11
N GLY A 231 -1.75 -39.39 5.28
CA GLY A 231 -0.84 -39.24 6.42
C GLY A 231 -0.78 -37.81 6.97
N PRO A 232 0.22 -37.52 7.81
CA PRO A 232 0.41 -36.19 8.37
C PRO A 232 0.86 -35.22 7.28
N VAL A 233 0.33 -34.00 7.33
CA VAL A 233 0.66 -32.90 6.42
C VAL A 233 0.97 -31.67 7.24
N VAL A 234 2.06 -30.97 6.92
CA VAL A 234 2.37 -29.69 7.56
C VAL A 234 1.21 -28.73 7.34
N SER A 235 0.71 -28.12 8.41
CA SER A 235 -0.33 -27.11 8.32
C SER A 235 0.09 -26.03 7.34
N LYS A 236 -0.76 -25.70 6.36
CA LYS A 236 -0.47 -24.70 5.32
C LYS A 236 0.73 -25.05 4.42
N SER A 237 1.11 -26.33 4.28
CA SER A 237 2.21 -26.81 3.42
C SER A 237 2.19 -26.24 1.99
N ASN A 238 1.00 -26.07 1.41
CA ASN A 238 0.85 -25.55 0.04
C ASN A 238 1.41 -24.14 -0.10
N PHE A 239 1.19 -23.30 0.90
CA PHE A 239 1.67 -21.92 0.92
C PHE A 239 3.19 -21.87 1.05
N TYR A 240 3.76 -22.67 1.95
CA TYR A 240 5.21 -22.76 2.11
C TYR A 240 5.90 -23.26 0.83
N PHE A 241 5.38 -24.31 0.20
CA PHE A 241 5.98 -24.85 -1.03
C PHE A 241 5.85 -23.87 -2.20
N ALA A 242 4.69 -23.22 -2.36
CA ALA A 242 4.52 -22.19 -3.39
C ALA A 242 5.50 -21.02 -3.18
N ALA A 243 5.65 -20.53 -1.94
CA ALA A 243 6.59 -19.45 -1.62
C ALA A 243 8.03 -19.79 -2.00
N MET A 244 8.45 -21.02 -1.71
CA MET A 244 9.81 -21.49 -2.01
C MET A 244 10.07 -21.73 -3.51
N VAL A 245 9.02 -22.02 -4.28
CA VAL A 245 9.14 -22.11 -5.75
C VAL A 245 9.24 -20.70 -6.35
N GLU A 246 8.44 -19.75 -5.85
CA GLU A 246 8.46 -18.36 -6.32
C GLU A 246 9.78 -17.64 -5.97
N ASP A 247 10.39 -17.91 -4.81
CA ASP A 247 11.68 -17.33 -4.41
C ASP A 247 12.91 -18.08 -4.99
N GLY A 248 12.68 -19.13 -5.79
CA GLY A 248 13.73 -19.92 -6.45
C GLY A 248 14.50 -20.87 -5.52
N SER A 249 14.04 -21.09 -4.28
CA SER A 249 14.67 -22.04 -3.35
C SER A 249 14.40 -23.50 -3.72
N LEU A 250 13.23 -23.83 -4.29
CA LEU A 250 12.78 -25.19 -4.62
C LEU A 250 12.59 -25.42 -6.13
#